data_AF-A0A971VM86-F1
#
_entry.id   AF-A0A971VM86-F1
#
_cell.length_a   1.000
_cell.length_b   1.000
_cell.length_c   1.000
_cell.angle_alpha   90.00
_cell.angle_beta   90.00
_cell.angle_gamma   90.00
#
_symmetry.space_group_name_H-M   'P 1'
#
loop_
_entity.id
_entity.type
_entity.pdbx_description
1 polymer ?
#
loop_
_entity_poly.entity_id
_entity_poly.type
_entity_poly.pdbx_seq_one_letter_code
_entity_poly.pdbx_strand_id
1 'polypeptide(L)' 'MAGIIIITVIYSLFQIIYYLRKGYIKEIIVFFLLITPSVFYLIVYIKDINAPKPVDIVEFIFNPVSRLIFGMP' A
#
# COMPACT_ATOMS: atom_id res chain seq x y z
N MET A 1 -13.78 8.81 6.56
CA MET A 1 -12.80 8.26 5.61
C MET A 1 -12.35 9.27 4.56
N ALA A 2 -13.26 10.01 3.93
CA ALA A 2 -12.92 11.04 2.93
C ALA A 2 -11.87 12.09 3.41
N GLY A 3 -11.92 12.51 4.69
CA GLY A 3 -10.96 13.47 5.23
C GLY A 3 -9.50 12.99 5.23
N ILE A 4 -9.26 11.70 5.53
CA ILE A 4 -7.91 11.12 5.54
C ILE A 4 -7.34 11.11 4.12
N ILE A 5 -8.18 10.76 3.14
CA ILE A 5 -7.80 10.73 1.73
C ILE A 5 -7.42 12.13 1.26
N ILE A 6 -8.24 13.13 1.56
CA ILE A 6 -7.99 14.53 1.17
C ILE A 6 -6.67 15.04 1.77
N ILE A 7 -6.43 14.80 3.06
CA ILE A 7 -5.18 15.21 3.73
C ILE A 7 -3.97 14.52 3.10
N THR A 8 -4.08 13.23 2.79
CA THR A 8 -3.00 12.44 2.18
C THR A 8 -2.67 12.93 0.77
N VAL A 9 -3.69 13.28 -0.02
CA VAL A 9 -3.52 13.85 -1.38
C VAL A 9 -2.85 15.22 -1.33
N ILE A 10 -3.30 16.10 -0.43
CA ILE A 10 -2.72 17.43 -0.26
C ILE A 10 -1.25 17.32 0.16
N TYR A 11 -0.95 16.50 1.17
CA TYR A 11 0.42 16.28 1.62
C TYR A 11 1.32 15.76 0.50
N SER A 12 0.84 14.76 -0.26
CA SER A 12 1.58 14.19 -1.38
C SER A 12 1.87 15.21 -2.48
N LEU A 13 0.90 16.09 -2.79
CA LEU A 13 1.10 17.18 -3.77
C LEU A 13 2.19 18.16 -3.31
N PHE A 14 2.16 18.60 -2.06
CA PHE A 14 3.21 19.48 -1.51
C PHE A 14 4.58 18.80 -1.54
N GLN A 15 4.65 17.53 -1.20
CA GLN A 15 5.89 16.77 -1.16
C GLN A 15 6.48 16.56 -2.56
N ILE A 16 5.65 16.25 -3.57
CA ILE A 16 6.08 16.14 -4.97
C ILE A 16 6.61 17.48 -5.49
N ILE A 17 5.88 18.59 -5.23
CA ILE A 17 6.32 19.94 -5.64
C ILE A 17 7.64 20.31 -4.97
N TYR A 18 7.81 19.98 -3.69
CA TYR A 18 9.04 20.23 -2.95
C TYR A 18 10.22 19.46 -3.55
N TYR A 19 10.06 18.17 -3.84
CA TYR A 19 11.13 17.35 -4.42
C TYR A 19 11.50 17.77 -5.84
N LEU A 20 10.52 18.17 -6.67
CA LEU A 20 10.75 18.74 -8.00
C LEU A 20 11.57 20.03 -7.91
N ARG A 21 11.21 20.95 -7.01
CA ARG A 21 11.93 22.22 -6.83
C ARG A 21 13.38 22.04 -6.40
N LYS A 22 13.67 20.99 -5.63
CA LYS A 22 15.02 20.70 -5.12
C LYS A 22 15.85 19.77 -6.01
N GLY A 23 15.30 19.27 -7.12
CA GLY A 23 16.01 18.36 -8.03
C GLY A 23 16.29 16.98 -7.41
N TYR A 24 15.51 16.59 -6.39
CA TYR A 24 15.67 15.36 -5.62
C TYR A 24 15.02 14.16 -6.33
N ILE A 25 15.55 13.83 -7.51
CA ILE A 25 15.00 12.78 -8.38
C ILE A 25 15.01 11.41 -7.69
N LYS A 26 16.02 11.14 -6.84
CA LYS A 26 16.10 9.89 -6.08
C LYS A 26 14.99 9.78 -5.05
N GLU A 27 14.71 10.85 -4.30
CA GLU A 27 13.62 10.87 -3.33
C GLU A 27 12.25 10.78 -4.01
N ILE A 28 12.07 11.34 -5.21
CA ILE A 28 10.84 11.17 -6.00
C ILE A 28 10.60 9.69 -6.32
N ILE A 29 11.63 8.95 -6.72
CA ILE A 29 11.52 7.52 -7.04
C ILE A 29 11.14 6.73 -5.78
N VAL A 30 11.81 6.97 -4.65
CA VAL A 30 11.51 6.30 -3.37
C VAL A 30 10.08 6.63 -2.90
N PHE A 31 9.68 7.90 -3.02
CA PHE A 31 8.33 8.34 -2.70
C PHE A 31 7.28 7.66 -3.59
N PHE A 32 7.52 7.56 -4.90
CA PHE A 32 6.64 6.84 -5.81
C PHE A 32 6.53 5.36 -5.43
N LEU A 33 7.65 4.70 -5.15
CA LEU A 33 7.69 3.30 -4.72
C LEU A 33 6.86 3.03 -3.46
N LEU A 34 6.81 3.99 -2.53
CA LEU A 34 6.02 3.88 -1.30
C LEU A 34 4.54 4.24 -1.51
N ILE A 35 4.25 5.23 -2.36
CA ILE A 35 2.89 5.70 -2.56
C ILE A 35 2.07 4.77 -3.45
N THR A 36 2.69 4.12 -4.43
CA THR A 36 2.01 3.17 -5.34
C THR A 36 1.30 2.03 -4.59
N PRO A 37 1.95 1.25 -3.70
CA PRO A 37 1.26 0.20 -2.96
C PRO A 37 0.21 0.76 -1.99
N SER A 38 0.45 1.96 -1.43
CA SER A 38 -0.49 2.64 -0.53
C SER A 38 -1.78 3.04 -1.24
N VAL A 39 -1.67 3.66 -2.42
CA VAL A 39 -2.80 4.05 -3.26
C VAL A 39 -3.52 2.82 -3.81
N PHE A 40 -2.78 1.78 -4.19
CA PHE A 40 -3.37 0.52 -4.63
C PHE A 40 -4.26 -0.09 -3.53
N TYR A 41 -3.76 -0.18 -2.30
CA TYR A 41 -4.54 -0.61 -1.14
C TYR A 41 -5.76 0.26 -0.89
N LEU A 42 -5.61 1.58 -0.99
CA LEU A 42 -6.70 2.52 -0.79
C LEU A 42 -7.83 2.29 -1.81
N ILE A 43 -7.48 2.05 -3.08
CA ILE A 43 -8.46 1.76 -4.14
C ILE A 43 -9.16 0.42 -3.91
N VAL A 44 -8.41 -0.63 -3.56
CA VAL A 44 -8.96 -1.95 -3.22
C VAL A 44 -9.96 -1.81 -2.06
N TYR A 45 -9.60 -1.05 -1.03
CA TYR A 45 -10.45 -0.80 0.12
C TYR A 45 -11.72 0.01 -0.20
N ILE A 46 -11.62 1.05 -1.04
CA ILE A 46 -12.76 1.92 -1.37
C ILE A 46 -13.75 1.23 -2.33
N LYS A 47 -13.25 0.50 -3.33
CA LYS A 47 -14.12 -0.14 -4.33
C LYS A 47 -14.72 -1.47 -3.86
N ASP A 48 -14.41 -1.92 -2.64
CA ASP A 48 -14.76 -3.24 -2.12
C ASP A 48 -14.46 -4.34 -3.16
N ILE A 49 -13.38 -4.13 -3.92
CA ILE A 49 -12.92 -5.13 -4.88
C ILE A 49 -12.33 -6.22 -4.03
N ASN A 50 -12.82 -7.45 -4.22
CA ASN A 50 -12.34 -8.64 -3.54
C ASN A 50 -10.93 -9.05 -4.04
N ALA A 51 -10.00 -8.09 -4.07
CA ALA A 51 -8.62 -8.30 -4.42
C ALA A 51 -7.92 -8.94 -3.21
N PRO A 52 -7.06 -9.94 -3.44
CA PRO A 52 -6.35 -10.62 -2.38
C PRO A 52 -5.55 -9.60 -1.58
N LYS A 53 -5.84 -9.53 -0.28
CA LYS A 53 -5.08 -8.74 0.65
C LYS A 53 -3.70 -9.40 0.78
N PRO A 54 -2.64 -8.63 0.99
CA PRO A 54 -1.34 -9.17 1.37
C PRO A 54 -1.36 -10.13 2.55
N VAL A 55 -2.31 -9.98 3.49
CA VAL A 55 -2.58 -10.98 4.52
C VAL A 55 -2.97 -12.33 3.93
N ASP A 56 -3.78 -12.35 2.88
CA ASP A 56 -4.23 -13.57 2.21
C ASP A 56 -3.06 -14.26 1.50
N ILE A 57 -2.06 -13.50 1.03
CA ILE A 57 -0.81 -14.05 0.47
C ILE A 57 0.04 -14.69 1.56
N VAL A 58 0.18 -14.01 2.71
CA VAL A 58 0.88 -14.57 3.87
C VAL A 58 0.17 -15.83 4.34
N GLU A 59 -1.16 -15.80 4.42
CA GLU A 59 -1.98 -16.95 4.78
C GLU A 59 -1.80 -18.08 3.76
N PHE A 60 -1.79 -17.81 2.46
CA PHE A 60 -1.53 -18.83 1.43
C PHE A 60 -0.19 -19.55 1.61
N ILE A 61 0.86 -18.82 2.02
CA ILE A 61 2.19 -19.39 2.27
C ILE A 61 2.23 -20.13 3.61
N PHE A 62 1.58 -19.60 4.65
CA PHE A 62 1.62 -20.17 6.00
C PHE A 62 0.64 -21.33 6.20
N ASN A 63 -0.47 -21.39 5.47
CA ASN A 63 -1.50 -22.42 5.59
C ASN A 63 -0.97 -23.86 5.35
N PRO A 64 -0.13 -24.15 4.34
CA PRO A 64 0.46 -25.49 4.22
C PRO A 64 1.38 -25.83 5.40
N VAL A 65 2.11 -24.85 5.93
CA VAL A 65 3.04 -25.05 7.05
C VAL A 65 2.28 -25.24 8.37
N SER A 66 1.22 -24.46 8.61
CA SER A 66 0.38 -24.60 9.81
C SER A 66 -0.40 -25.91 9.82
N ARG A 67 -0.88 -26.38 8.65
CA ARG A 67 -1.50 -27.70 8.52
C ARG A 67 -0.54 -28.84 8.83
N LEU A 68 0.72 -28.72 8.41
CA LEU A 68 1.76 -29.72 8.68
C LEU A 68 2.20 -29.74 10.16
N ILE A 69 2.28 -28.58 10.82
CA ILE A 69 2.80 -28.48 12.19
C ILE A 69 1.69 -28.64 13.24
N PHE A 70 0.51 -28.06 13.00
CA PHE A 70 -0.57 -27.97 14.00
C PHE A 70 -1.76 -28.87 13.70
N GLY A 71 -1.83 -29.52 12.52
CA GLY A 71 -2.88 -30.50 12.20
C GLY A 71 -4.32 -29.97 12.30
N MET A 72 -4.52 -28.65 12.26
CA MET A 72 -5.85 -28.05 12.26
C MET A 72 -6.45 -28.09 10.83
N PRO A 73 -7.74 -28.46 10.70
CA PRO A 73 -8.44 -28.54 9.40
C PRO A 73 -8.51 -27.18 8.67
#